data_AF-A0A6N4SW76-F1
#
_entry.id   AF-A0A6N4SW76-F1
#
_cell.length_a   1.000
_cell.length_b   1.000
_cell.length_c   1.000
_cell.angle_alpha   90.00
_cell.angle_beta   90.00
_cell.angle_gamma   90.00
#
_symmetry.space_group_name_H-M   'P 1'
#
loop_
_entity.id
_entity.type
_entity.pdbx_description
1 polymer ?
#
loop_
_entity_poly.entity_id
_entity_poly.type
_entity_poly.pdbx_seq_one_letter_code
_entity_poly.pdbx_strand_id
1 'polypeptide(L)'
;MKNTIVLSINHPNAKRMEYFLNRIDEVLVAAPFEWRSWKKSDCIHDGCRFVSVKEKDPVKITILFCDSYHEANTIGKENKLPYLPTAKWSINGDVLYLVESADADKVSDILGLFAGEE
;
A
#
# COMPACT_ATOMS: atom_id res chain seq x y z
N MET A 1 -18.76 -6.36 6.13
CA MET A 1 -18.63 -4.95 6.56
C MET A 1 -17.74 -4.31 5.53
N LYS A 2 -18.19 -3.23 4.87
CA LYS A 2 -17.35 -2.49 3.92
C LYS A 2 -16.49 -1.48 4.69
N ASN A 3 -15.26 -1.27 4.23
CA ASN A 3 -14.38 -0.25 4.79
C ASN A 3 -14.98 1.16 4.62
N THR A 4 -14.56 2.11 5.45
CA THR A 4 -14.92 3.53 5.35
C THR A 4 -13.69 4.39 5.59
N ILE A 5 -12.61 4.07 4.86
CA ILE A 5 -11.30 4.70 5.00
C ILE A 5 -11.31 6.04 4.28
N VAL A 6 -10.87 7.08 5.00
CA VAL A 6 -10.59 8.41 4.49
C VAL A 6 -9.13 8.73 4.80
N LEU A 7 -8.39 9.20 3.80
CA LEU A 7 -6.99 9.57 3.94
C LEU A 7 -6.90 11.09 4.08
N SER A 8 -6.42 11.56 5.22
CA SER A 8 -6.11 12.99 5.43
C SER A 8 -4.75 13.37 4.83
N ILE A 9 -4.48 12.92 3.60
CA ILE A 9 -3.20 13.08 2.90
C ILE A 9 -3.39 14.06 1.75
N ASN A 10 -2.57 15.11 1.69
CA ASN A 10 -2.63 16.12 0.64
C ASN A 10 -1.87 15.68 -0.62
N HIS A 11 -2.37 14.66 -1.32
CA HIS A 11 -1.69 14.11 -2.49
C HIS A 11 -2.70 13.81 -3.62
N PRO A 12 -2.40 14.09 -4.91
CA PRO A 12 -3.36 13.90 -6.01
C PRO A 12 -3.93 12.48 -6.09
N ASN A 13 -3.11 11.47 -5.76
CA ASN A 13 -3.52 10.06 -5.73
C ASN A 13 -4.18 9.58 -4.43
N ALA A 14 -4.37 10.43 -3.41
CA ALA A 14 -4.99 10.03 -2.14
C ALA A 14 -6.44 9.56 -2.32
N LYS A 15 -7.27 10.29 -3.09
CA LYS A 15 -8.66 9.91 -3.35
C LYS A 15 -8.81 8.60 -4.11
N ARG A 16 -7.92 8.35 -5.06
CA ARG A 16 -7.87 7.07 -5.77
C ARG A 16 -7.51 5.93 -4.82
N MET A 17 -6.58 6.15 -3.90
CA MET A 17 -6.19 5.14 -2.92
C MET A 17 -7.30 4.86 -1.89
N GLU A 18 -8.02 5.90 -1.44
CA GLU A 18 -9.25 5.72 -0.65
C GLU A 18 -10.25 4.81 -1.37
N TYR A 19 -10.51 5.06 -2.66
CA TYR A 19 -11.42 4.24 -3.45
C TYR A 19 -11.02 2.76 -3.46
N PHE A 20 -9.74 2.47 -3.68
CA PHE A 20 -9.28 1.08 -3.71
C PHE A 20 -9.30 0.42 -2.33
N LEU A 21 -8.80 1.09 -1.29
CA LEU A 21 -8.86 0.57 0.09
C LEU A 21 -10.30 0.22 0.51
N ASN A 22 -11.27 1.00 0.04
CA ASN A 22 -12.69 0.76 0.33
C ASN A 22 -13.33 -0.38 -0.50
N ARG A 23 -12.65 -0.89 -1.54
CA ARG A 23 -13.07 -2.05 -2.35
C ARG A 23 -12.47 -3.38 -1.88
N ILE A 24 -11.45 -3.36 -1.02
CA ILE A 24 -10.85 -4.58 -0.48
C ILE A 24 -11.88 -5.29 0.40
N ASP A 25 -12.08 -6.60 0.18
CA ASP A 25 -13.03 -7.43 0.93
C ASP A 25 -12.45 -7.89 2.29
N GLU A 26 -11.74 -7.00 2.96
CA GLU A 26 -11.17 -7.18 4.29
C GLU A 26 -11.58 -6.02 5.17
N VAL A 27 -11.77 -6.26 6.47
CA VAL A 27 -11.94 -5.16 7.42
C VAL A 27 -10.56 -4.64 7.80
N LEU A 28 -10.22 -3.47 7.27
CA LEU A 28 -8.93 -2.82 7.45
C LEU A 28 -8.98 -1.81 8.59
N VAL A 29 -7.95 -1.79 9.41
CA VAL A 29 -7.71 -0.72 10.40
C VAL A 29 -6.37 -0.07 10.14
N ALA A 30 -6.30 1.24 10.38
CA ALA A 30 -5.03 1.95 10.33
C ALA A 30 -4.09 1.43 11.44
N ALA A 31 -2.83 1.24 11.09
CA ALA A 31 -1.77 0.83 12.02
C ALA A 31 -0.67 1.89 12.04
N PRO A 32 0.04 2.05 13.18
CA PRO A 32 1.20 2.94 13.27
C PRO A 32 2.23 2.63 12.18
N PHE A 33 2.76 3.67 11.53
CA PHE A 33 3.71 3.51 10.45
C PHE A 33 4.65 4.72 10.32
N GLU A 34 5.94 4.47 10.55
CA GLU A 34 6.99 5.48 10.52
C GLU A 34 7.67 5.52 9.15
N TRP A 35 6.99 6.06 8.14
CA TRP A 35 7.53 6.15 6.77
C TRP A 35 8.84 6.95 6.68
N ARG A 36 9.08 7.90 7.59
CA ARG A 36 10.31 8.72 7.65
C ARG A 36 11.57 7.89 7.90
N SER A 37 11.43 6.68 8.46
CA SER A 37 12.54 5.76 8.71
C SER A 37 13.02 5.01 7.46
N TRP A 38 12.31 5.12 6.34
CA TRP A 38 12.66 4.44 5.10
C TRP A 38 13.82 5.15 4.40
N LYS A 39 14.60 4.39 3.62
CA LYS A 39 15.59 5.02 2.74
C LYS A 39 14.89 5.85 1.68
N LYS A 40 15.50 7.00 1.33
CA LYS A 40 14.94 8.00 0.41
C LYS A 40 13.61 8.59 0.89
N SER A 41 13.48 8.77 2.21
CA SER A 41 12.28 9.36 2.81
C SER A 41 12.10 10.84 2.52
N ASP A 42 13.13 11.51 2.01
CA ASP A 42 13.05 12.85 1.43
C ASP A 42 12.18 12.91 0.16
N CYS A 43 12.02 11.79 -0.54
CA CYS A 43 11.14 11.64 -1.71
C CYS A 43 9.74 11.12 -1.36
N ILE A 44 9.42 11.00 -0.06
CA ILE A 44 8.11 10.54 0.43
C ILE A 44 7.36 11.74 0.99
N HIS A 45 6.21 12.05 0.40
CA HIS A 45 5.33 13.11 0.90
C HIS A 45 4.56 12.65 2.15
N ASP A 46 3.99 11.44 2.09
CA ASP A 46 3.30 10.82 3.22
C ASP A 46 3.23 9.30 3.08
N GLY A 47 2.87 8.61 4.16
CA GLY A 47 2.74 7.17 4.17
C GLY A 47 1.75 6.67 5.22
N CYS A 48 1.03 5.60 4.89
CA CYS A 48 0.08 4.98 5.80
C CYS A 48 0.16 3.45 5.73
N ARG A 49 -0.32 2.81 6.80
CA ARG A 49 -0.39 1.35 6.88
C ARG A 49 -1.76 0.93 7.36
N PHE A 50 -2.26 -0.13 6.74
CA PHE A 50 -3.50 -0.80 7.13
C PHE A 50 -3.23 -2.27 7.41
N VAL A 51 -3.97 -2.85 8.35
CA VAL A 51 -3.90 -4.27 8.70
C VAL A 51 -5.33 -4.84 8.76
N SER A 52 -5.55 -6.04 8.23
CA SER A 52 -6.84 -6.72 8.40
C SER A 52 -6.99 -7.29 9.81
N VAL A 53 -8.19 -7.17 10.39
CA VAL A 53 -8.42 -7.50 11.83
C VAL A 53 -9.15 -8.82 12.07
N LYS A 54 -9.67 -9.48 11.03
CA LYS A 54 -10.55 -10.64 11.20
C LYS A 54 -9.88 -12.00 10.96
N GLU A 55 -8.63 -11.99 10.53
CA GLU A 55 -8.00 -13.19 9.99
C GLU A 55 -6.86 -13.70 10.86
N LYS A 56 -6.67 -15.03 10.87
CA LYS A 56 -5.50 -15.65 11.49
C LYS A 56 -4.20 -15.20 10.80
N ASP A 57 -4.29 -14.92 9.50
CA ASP A 57 -3.22 -14.47 8.64
C ASP A 57 -3.55 -13.07 8.11
N PRO A 58 -3.20 -12.01 8.86
CA PRO A 58 -3.62 -10.66 8.53
C PRO A 58 -2.89 -10.14 7.29
N VAL A 59 -3.65 -9.50 6.41
CA VAL A 59 -3.11 -8.72 5.31
C VAL A 59 -2.57 -7.40 5.87
N LYS A 60 -1.35 -7.04 5.47
CA LYS A 60 -0.77 -5.72 5.74
C LYS A 60 -0.60 -4.98 4.42
N ILE A 61 -1.03 -3.73 4.39
CA ILE A 61 -0.92 -2.86 3.23
C ILE A 61 -0.17 -1.61 3.68
N THR A 62 1.03 -1.42 3.15
CA THR A 62 1.82 -0.20 3.32
C THR A 62 1.71 0.63 2.07
N ILE A 63 1.40 1.91 2.18
CA ILE A 63 1.26 2.85 1.06
C ILE A 63 2.20 4.03 1.31
N LEU A 64 2.96 4.41 0.28
CA LEU A 64 3.83 5.59 0.26
C LEU A 64 3.44 6.49 -0.91
N PHE A 65 3.11 7.73 -0.61
CA PHE A 65 2.88 8.78 -1.60
C PHE A 65 4.22 9.49 -1.85
N CYS A 66 4.74 9.38 -3.07
CA CYS A 66 6.05 9.91 -3.46
C CYS A 66 5.88 11.07 -4.44
N ASP A 67 6.95 11.81 -4.76
CA ASP A 67 6.81 12.96 -5.69
C ASP A 67 6.76 12.51 -7.16
N SER A 68 7.18 11.27 -7.46
CA SER A 68 7.11 10.71 -8.81
C SER A 68 7.14 9.17 -8.85
N TYR A 69 6.74 8.60 -10.00
CA TYR A 69 6.90 7.18 -10.30
C TYR A 69 8.36 6.71 -10.16
N HIS A 70 9.31 7.51 -10.62
CA HIS A 70 10.74 7.16 -10.57
C HIS A 70 11.24 7.06 -9.13
N GLU A 71 10.81 7.97 -8.27
CA GLU A 71 11.16 7.96 -6.86
C GLU A 71 10.49 6.84 -6.09
N ALA A 72 9.20 6.60 -6.33
CA ALA A 72 8.49 5.44 -5.80
C ALA A 72 9.25 4.13 -6.12
N ASN A 73 9.69 3.97 -7.36
CA ASN A 73 10.48 2.81 -7.79
C ASN A 73 11.85 2.75 -7.10
N THR A 74 12.49 3.90 -6.93
CA THR A 74 13.79 4.01 -6.26
C THR A 74 13.68 3.61 -4.79
N ILE A 75 12.65 4.09 -4.09
CA ILE A 75 12.35 3.74 -2.69
C ILE A 75 12.15 2.22 -2.58
N GLY A 76 11.36 1.61 -3.45
CA GLY A 76 11.12 0.17 -3.43
C GLY A 76 12.41 -0.66 -3.58
N LYS A 77 13.31 -0.24 -4.49
CA LYS A 77 14.60 -0.88 -4.71
C LYS A 77 15.58 -0.68 -3.56
N GLU A 78 15.73 0.54 -3.06
CA GLU A 78 16.69 0.88 -2.00
C GLU A 78 16.36 0.19 -0.67
N ASN A 79 15.06 0.06 -0.38
CA ASN A 79 14.54 -0.65 0.79
C ASN A 79 14.44 -2.17 0.55
N LYS A 80 14.87 -2.67 -0.63
CA LYS A 80 14.88 -4.09 -1.00
C LYS A 80 13.53 -4.76 -0.75
N LEU A 81 12.46 -4.08 -1.15
CA LEU A 81 11.12 -4.59 -0.95
C LEU A 81 10.92 -5.95 -1.65
N PRO A 82 10.20 -6.88 -1.01
CA PRO A 82 10.12 -8.25 -1.48
C PRO A 82 9.34 -8.36 -2.78
N TYR A 83 9.71 -9.34 -3.60
CA TYR A 83 8.95 -9.77 -4.78
C TYR A 83 8.64 -11.26 -4.64
N LEU A 84 7.89 -11.59 -3.60
CA LEU A 84 7.50 -12.95 -3.22
C LEU A 84 5.98 -13.11 -3.34
N PRO A 85 5.46 -14.33 -3.51
CA PRO A 85 4.01 -14.57 -3.55
C PRO A 85 3.26 -14.02 -2.33
N THR A 86 3.88 -14.06 -1.15
CA THR A 86 3.31 -13.62 0.14
C THR A 86 3.67 -12.19 0.54
N ALA A 87 4.53 -11.52 -0.22
CA ALA A 87 4.94 -10.15 0.06
C ALA A 87 5.45 -9.51 -1.22
N LYS A 88 4.67 -8.57 -1.76
CA LYS A 88 4.96 -7.96 -3.06
C LYS A 88 4.54 -6.51 -3.07
N TRP A 89 5.32 -5.71 -3.77
CA TRP A 89 5.03 -4.28 -3.98
C TRP A 89 4.82 -3.98 -5.46
N SER A 90 4.12 -2.88 -5.72
CA SER A 90 3.98 -2.30 -7.05
C SER A 90 3.82 -0.78 -6.92
N ILE A 91 3.70 -0.12 -8.06
CA ILE A 91 3.56 1.33 -8.17
C ILE A 91 2.39 1.62 -9.09
N ASN A 92 1.55 2.58 -8.70
CA ASN A 92 0.55 3.16 -9.59
C ASN A 92 0.65 4.68 -9.52
N GLY A 93 1.08 5.30 -10.62
CA GLY A 93 1.44 6.73 -10.63
C GLY A 93 2.69 6.97 -9.78
N ASP A 94 2.60 7.85 -8.80
CA ASP A 94 3.65 8.20 -7.84
C ASP A 94 3.44 7.53 -6.46
N VAL A 95 2.54 6.54 -6.39
CA VAL A 95 2.22 5.82 -5.17
C VAL A 95 2.83 4.43 -5.19
N LEU A 96 3.71 4.15 -4.23
CA LEU A 96 4.18 2.80 -3.96
C LEU A 96 3.23 2.14 -2.97
N TYR A 97 2.94 0.86 -3.19
CA TYR A 97 2.22 0.05 -2.22
C TYR A 97 2.86 -1.33 -2.09
N LEU A 98 2.99 -1.79 -0.85
CA LEU A 98 3.48 -3.10 -0.46
C LEU A 98 2.35 -3.85 0.25
N VAL A 99 2.06 -5.05 -0.24
CA VAL A 99 1.06 -5.96 0.32
C VAL A 99 1.76 -7.19 0.86
N GLU A 100 1.45 -7.57 2.10
CA GLU A 100 2.01 -8.73 2.80
C GLU A 100 0.88 -9.58 3.38
N SER A 101 0.89 -10.89 3.14
CA SER A 101 -0.04 -11.86 3.72
C SER A 101 0.56 -13.26 3.62
N ALA A 102 0.20 -14.18 4.52
CA ALA A 102 0.55 -15.59 4.35
C ALA A 102 -0.18 -16.22 3.14
N ASP A 103 -1.28 -15.61 2.71
CA ASP A 103 -2.09 -15.99 1.56
C ASP A 103 -1.64 -15.23 0.30
N ALA A 104 -1.05 -15.96 -0.65
CA ALA A 104 -0.52 -15.39 -1.90
C ALA A 104 -1.63 -14.92 -2.85
N ASP A 105 -2.80 -15.55 -2.81
CA ASP A 105 -3.93 -15.17 -3.66
C ASP A 105 -4.45 -13.79 -3.24
N LYS A 106 -4.55 -13.54 -1.92
CA LYS A 106 -4.88 -12.20 -1.40
C LYS A 106 -3.88 -11.12 -1.79
N VAL A 107 -2.58 -11.43 -1.76
CA VAL A 107 -1.56 -10.50 -2.22
C VAL A 107 -1.78 -10.15 -3.69
N SER A 108 -2.04 -11.16 -4.53
CA SER A 108 -2.29 -10.97 -5.95
C SER A 108 -3.57 -10.16 -6.21
N ASP A 109 -4.67 -10.49 -5.55
CA ASP A 109 -5.97 -9.84 -5.73
C ASP A 109 -5.92 -8.35 -5.36
N ILE A 110 -5.30 -8.02 -4.22
CA ILE A 110 -5.17 -6.63 -3.76
C ILE A 110 -4.25 -5.83 -4.70
N LEU A 111 -3.15 -6.43 -5.14
CA LEU A 111 -2.25 -5.76 -6.10
C LEU A 111 -2.93 -5.57 -7.46
N GLY A 112 -3.74 -6.52 -7.91
CA GLY A 112 -4.55 -6.41 -9.13
C GLY A 112 -5.55 -5.26 -9.05
N LEU A 113 -6.26 -5.14 -7.92
CA LEU A 113 -7.16 -4.01 -7.66
C LEU A 113 -6.44 -2.66 -7.78
N PHE A 114 -5.21 -2.57 -7.23
CA PHE A 114 -4.43 -1.34 -7.24
C PHE A 114 -3.74 -1.04 -8.57
N ALA A 115 -3.48 -2.04 -9.41
CA ALA A 115 -2.98 -1.84 -10.76
C ALA A 115 -4.03 -1.19 -11.69
N GLY A 116 -5.30 -1.21 -11.27
CA GLY A 116 -6.43 -0.90 -12.13
C GLY A 116 -6.70 -2.12 -12.99
N GLU A 117 -7.74 -2.88 -12.67
CA GLU A 117 -8.16 -4.05 -13.45
C GLU A 117 -8.14 -3.71 -14.96
N GLU A 118 -7.33 -4.45 -15.73
CA GLU A 118 -7.32 -4.45 -17.21
C GLU A 118 -8.62 -5.02 -17.78
#